data_AF-A0A423UE11-F1
#
_entry.id   AF-A0A423UE11-F1
#
_cell.length_a   1.000
_cell.length_b   1.000
_cell.length_c   1.000
_cell.angle_alpha   90.00
_cell.angle_beta   90.00
_cell.angle_gamma   90.00
#
_symmetry.space_group_name_H-M   'P 1'
#
loop_
_entity.id
_entity.type
_entity.pdbx_description
1 polymer ?
#
loop_
_entity_poly.entity_id
_entity_poly.type
_entity_poly.pdbx_seq_one_letter_code
_entity_poly.pdbx_strand_id
1 'polypeptide(L)'
;MGITVKKPTRTFDIVTDLQLLRESLEKTQKYADKTKHTVTEKADLKNLLHKVDESTITLTLHGLNSSKWNMIVIQNSTVKGDSMVKDWPKMVADAIPQMLESAVWKTSGDAIEFADGDLAELLDSLTDVQTMDLIVAVQDLNTPTATVPKAVRDLI
;
A
#
# COMPACT_ATOMS: atom_id res chain seq x y z
N MET A 1 -33.92 -6.37 -0.53
CA MET A 1 -32.57 -6.11 0.01
C MET A 1 -31.70 -7.31 -0.35
N GLY A 2 -30.68 -7.11 -1.18
CA GLY A 2 -29.78 -8.19 -1.61
C GLY A 2 -28.73 -8.49 -0.55
N ILE A 3 -28.47 -9.77 -0.28
CA ILE A 3 -27.34 -10.19 0.56
C ILE A 3 -26.06 -9.87 -0.21
N THR A 4 -25.24 -8.94 0.30
CA THR A 4 -23.97 -8.55 -0.32
C THR A 4 -22.83 -8.83 0.65
N VAL A 5 -21.81 -9.55 0.19
CA VAL A 5 -20.59 -9.82 0.98
C VAL A 5 -19.71 -8.57 0.95
N LYS A 6 -19.41 -8.00 2.13
CA LYS A 6 -18.43 -6.93 2.25
C LYS A 6 -17.02 -7.51 2.15
N LYS A 7 -16.23 -6.98 1.23
CA LYS A 7 -14.84 -7.36 1.05
C LYS A 7 -13.95 -6.56 2.01
N PRO A 8 -12.81 -7.11 2.46
CA PRO A 8 -11.84 -6.32 3.19
C PRO A 8 -11.32 -5.20 2.29
N THR A 9 -11.19 -4.01 2.86
CA THR A 9 -10.63 -2.81 2.22
C THR A 9 -9.49 -2.27 3.06
N ARG A 10 -8.44 -1.76 2.43
CA ARG A 10 -7.29 -1.15 3.11
C ARG A 10 -6.79 0.04 2.31
N THR A 11 -6.35 1.08 3.02
CA THR A 11 -5.68 2.23 2.41
C THR A 11 -4.16 2.03 2.43
N PHE A 12 -3.50 2.55 1.40
CA PHE A 12 -2.05 2.51 1.24
C PHE A 12 -1.53 3.86 0.79
N ASP A 13 -0.55 4.39 1.50
CA ASP A 13 0.06 5.68 1.21
C ASP A 13 1.34 5.50 0.39
N ILE A 14 1.39 6.13 -0.78
CA ILE A 14 2.55 6.20 -1.67
C ILE A 14 3.09 7.62 -1.62
N VAL A 15 4.26 7.79 -1.02
CA VAL A 15 5.01 9.04 -1.08
C VAL A 15 5.64 9.16 -2.46
N THR A 16 5.29 10.21 -3.22
CA THR A 16 5.81 10.45 -4.57
C THR A 16 7.09 11.30 -4.55
N ASP A 17 7.31 12.11 -3.52
CA ASP A 17 8.54 12.88 -3.33
C ASP A 17 9.41 12.27 -2.22
N LEU A 18 10.29 11.36 -2.63
CA LEU A 18 11.23 10.68 -1.73
C LEU A 18 12.37 11.59 -1.27
N GLN A 19 12.64 12.69 -1.98
CA GLN A 19 13.65 13.66 -1.56
C GLN A 19 13.13 14.43 -0.34
N LEU A 20 11.88 14.90 -0.37
CA LEU A 20 11.23 15.51 0.79
C LEU A 20 11.14 14.55 1.98
N LEU A 21 10.83 13.28 1.73
CA LEU A 21 10.84 12.26 2.78
C LEU A 21 12.23 12.13 3.41
N ARG A 22 13.28 12.02 2.61
CA ARG A 22 14.66 11.95 3.11
C ARG A 22 15.04 13.19 3.92
N GLU A 23 14.74 14.39 3.43
CA GLU A 23 15.02 15.64 4.15
C GLU A 23 14.31 15.69 5.50
N SER A 24 13.06 15.21 5.56
CA SER A 24 12.30 15.12 6.80
C SER A 24 12.90 14.11 7.79
N LEU A 25 13.38 12.96 7.31
CA LEU A 25 14.04 11.94 8.14
C LEU A 25 15.39 12.44 8.67
N GLU A 26 16.22 13.06 7.83
CA GLU A 26 17.50 13.62 8.26
C GLU A 26 17.33 14.70 9.33
N LYS A 27 16.30 15.56 9.19
CA LYS A 27 15.96 16.54 10.22
C LYS A 27 15.38 15.90 11.48
N THR A 28 14.54 14.87 11.34
CA THR A 28 14.01 14.11 12.48
C THR A 28 15.14 13.50 13.28
N GLN A 29 16.13 12.87 12.64
CA GLN A 29 17.29 12.29 13.31
C GLN A 29 18.12 13.36 14.04
N LYS A 30 18.40 14.49 13.37
CA LYS A 30 19.11 15.64 13.99
C LYS A 30 18.38 16.19 15.22
N TYR A 31 17.05 16.09 15.25
CA TYR A 31 16.27 16.49 16.41
C TYR A 31 16.19 15.37 17.44
N ALA A 32 16.07 14.10 17.07
CA ALA A 32 16.02 12.97 18.01
C ALA A 32 17.23 12.93 18.96
N ASP A 33 18.39 13.38 18.50
CA ASP A 33 19.62 13.46 19.30
C ASP A 33 19.65 14.65 20.29
N LYS A 34 18.62 15.51 20.31
CA LYS A 34 18.51 16.67 21.23
C LYS A 34 17.56 16.40 22.39
N THR A 35 17.94 16.77 23.60
CA THR A 35 17.13 16.65 24.82
C THR A 35 16.00 17.69 24.94
N LYS A 36 16.09 18.81 24.20
CA LYS A 36 15.04 19.85 24.11
C LYS A 36 14.98 20.40 22.69
N HIS A 37 13.75 20.61 22.19
CA HIS A 37 13.50 21.25 20.89
C HIS A 37 12.86 22.61 21.09
N THR A 38 13.29 23.58 20.29
CA THR A 38 12.67 24.89 20.20
C THR A 38 11.31 24.81 19.49
N VAL A 39 10.47 25.83 19.70
CA VAL A 39 9.16 25.93 19.01
C VAL A 39 9.36 25.99 17.49
N THR A 40 10.40 26.70 17.03
CA THR A 40 10.73 26.82 15.61
C THR A 40 11.13 25.48 15.00
N GLU A 41 11.98 24.68 15.65
CA GLU A 41 12.37 23.35 15.15
C GLU A 41 11.18 22.40 15.01
N LYS A 42 10.23 22.46 15.95
CA LYS A 42 8.99 21.67 15.86
C LYS A 42 8.10 22.14 14.71
N ALA A 43 7.99 23.45 14.51
CA ALA A 43 7.22 24.03 13.40
C ALA A 43 7.83 23.66 12.05
N ASP A 44 9.15 23.72 11.93
CA ASP A 44 9.88 23.34 10.71
C ASP A 44 9.69 21.87 10.36
N LEU A 45 9.80 20.97 11.35
CA LEU A 45 9.54 19.55 11.13
C LEU A 45 8.10 19.29 10.73
N LYS A 46 7.13 19.95 11.41
CA LYS A 46 5.72 19.85 11.07
C LYS A 46 5.44 20.31 9.63
N ASN A 47 6.06 21.40 9.19
CA ASN A 47 5.92 21.90 7.83
C ASN A 47 6.50 20.93 6.79
N LEU A 48 7.62 20.26 7.10
CA LEU A 48 8.19 19.25 6.21
C LEU A 48 7.31 18.00 6.12
N LEU A 49 6.78 17.53 7.25
CA LEU A 49 5.82 16.42 7.25
C LEU A 49 4.56 16.78 6.44
N HIS A 50 4.07 18.02 6.58
CA HIS A 50 2.94 18.50 5.78
C HIS A 50 3.23 18.45 4.27
N LYS A 51 4.44 18.85 3.85
CA LYS A 51 4.84 18.77 2.44
C LYS A 51 4.96 17.34 1.95
N VAL A 52 5.47 16.43 2.79
CA VAL A 52 5.49 14.99 2.46
C VAL A 52 4.06 14.49 2.26
N ASP A 53 3.13 14.82 3.16
CA ASP A 53 1.72 14.45 3.06
C ASP A 53 1.04 15.06 1.81
N GLU A 54 1.35 16.32 1.46
CA GLU A 54 0.90 16.94 0.20
C GLU A 54 1.38 16.18 -1.05
N SER A 55 2.58 15.60 -0.99
CA SER A 55 3.16 14.75 -2.03
C SER A 55 2.83 13.26 -1.86
N THR A 56 1.83 12.91 -1.07
CA THR A 56 1.45 11.51 -0.82
C THR A 56 0.12 11.20 -1.49
N ILE A 57 0.09 10.08 -2.21
CA ILE A 57 -1.12 9.50 -2.80
C ILE A 57 -1.64 8.41 -1.85
N THR A 58 -2.93 8.45 -1.51
CA THR A 58 -3.59 7.37 -0.79
C THR A 58 -4.42 6.53 -1.77
N LEU A 59 -4.04 5.27 -1.93
CA LEU A 59 -4.79 4.26 -2.67
C LEU A 59 -5.74 3.53 -1.73
N THR A 60 -7.01 3.39 -2.09
CA THR A 60 -7.95 2.49 -1.42
C THR A 60 -8.06 1.21 -2.24
N LEU A 61 -7.73 0.07 -1.63
CA LEU A 61 -7.72 -1.23 -2.27
C LEU A 61 -8.73 -2.15 -1.61
N HIS A 62 -9.46 -2.93 -2.40
CA HIS A 62 -10.34 -3.99 -1.93
C HIS A 62 -9.80 -5.38 -2.30
N GLY A 63 -10.11 -6.39 -1.49
CA GLY A 63 -9.79 -7.79 -1.81
C GLY A 63 -10.42 -8.25 -3.13
N LEU A 64 -9.74 -9.11 -3.88
CA LEU A 64 -10.29 -9.80 -5.03
C LEU A 64 -11.12 -11.00 -4.58
N ASN A 65 -11.97 -11.48 -5.49
CA ASN A 65 -12.59 -12.79 -5.31
C ASN A 65 -11.51 -13.86 -5.43
N SER A 66 -11.61 -14.94 -4.65
CA SER A 66 -10.60 -16.01 -4.64
C SER A 66 -10.29 -16.58 -6.02
N SER A 67 -11.28 -16.66 -6.92
CA SER A 67 -11.07 -17.11 -8.30
C SER A 67 -10.15 -16.19 -9.11
N LYS A 68 -10.34 -14.87 -9.00
CA LYS A 68 -9.50 -13.86 -9.69
C LYS A 68 -8.08 -13.87 -9.12
N TRP A 69 -7.96 -13.88 -7.79
CA TRP A 69 -6.65 -13.95 -7.14
C TRP A 69 -5.88 -15.22 -7.51
N ASN A 70 -6.53 -16.38 -7.46
CA ASN A 70 -5.91 -17.65 -7.85
C ASN A 70 -5.44 -17.64 -9.31
N MET A 71 -6.19 -17.00 -10.21
CA MET A 71 -5.78 -16.87 -11.61
C MET A 71 -4.52 -16.01 -11.76
N ILE A 72 -4.44 -14.88 -11.06
CA ILE A 72 -3.23 -14.03 -11.04
C ILE A 72 -2.03 -14.81 -10.49
N VAL A 73 -2.22 -15.57 -9.41
CA VAL A 73 -1.17 -16.43 -8.83
C VAL A 73 -0.68 -17.44 -9.87
N ILE A 74 -1.59 -18.14 -10.55
CA ILE A 74 -1.23 -19.15 -11.56
C ILE A 74 -0.50 -18.51 -12.75
N GLN A 75 -0.99 -17.38 -13.26
CA GLN A 75 -0.40 -16.68 -14.40
C GLN A 75 1.02 -16.18 -14.12
N ASN A 76 1.28 -15.78 -12.88
CA ASN A 76 2.57 -15.21 -12.46
C ASN A 76 3.41 -16.17 -11.63
N SER A 77 3.19 -17.47 -11.79
CA SER A 77 4.01 -18.50 -11.16
C SER A 77 4.62 -19.43 -12.19
N THR A 78 5.88 -19.80 -11.95
CA THR A 78 6.60 -20.76 -12.78
C THR A 78 7.00 -21.96 -11.94
N VAL A 79 6.91 -23.16 -12.52
CA VAL A 79 7.40 -24.38 -11.89
C VAL A 79 8.89 -24.51 -12.21
N LYS A 80 9.73 -24.53 -11.18
CA LYS A 80 11.16 -24.80 -11.29
C LYS A 80 11.50 -26.02 -10.43
N GLY A 81 11.64 -27.18 -11.06
CA GLY A 81 11.75 -28.46 -10.36
C GLY A 81 10.46 -28.79 -9.60
N ASP A 82 10.58 -29.17 -8.33
CA ASP A 82 9.43 -29.49 -7.46
C ASP A 82 8.84 -28.26 -6.75
N SER A 83 9.38 -27.06 -7.02
CA SER A 83 8.98 -25.82 -6.35
C SER A 83 8.26 -24.85 -7.28
N MET A 84 7.17 -24.27 -6.79
CA MET A 84 6.47 -23.16 -7.43
C MET A 84 7.17 -21.85 -7.06
N VAL A 85 7.66 -21.12 -8.06
CA VAL A 85 8.28 -19.81 -7.89
C VAL A 85 7.29 -18.73 -8.32
N LYS A 86 6.94 -17.84 -7.40
CA LYS A 86 5.98 -16.74 -7.61
C LYS A 86 6.70 -15.45 -7.98
N ASP A 87 6.23 -14.78 -9.00
CA ASP A 87 6.67 -13.43 -9.39
C ASP A 87 5.79 -12.40 -8.69
N TRP A 88 6.11 -12.09 -7.44
CA TRP A 88 5.32 -11.17 -6.61
C TRP A 88 5.16 -9.77 -7.20
N PRO A 89 6.21 -9.12 -7.76
CA PRO A 89 6.05 -7.84 -8.43
C PRO A 89 4.99 -7.88 -9.54
N LYS A 90 5.05 -8.88 -10.43
CA LYS A 90 4.03 -9.01 -11.50
C LYS A 90 2.64 -9.34 -10.96
N MET A 91 2.56 -10.20 -9.94
CA MET A 91 1.28 -10.47 -9.27
C MET A 91 0.63 -9.19 -8.72
N VAL A 92 1.41 -8.28 -8.14
CA VAL A 92 0.91 -6.99 -7.66
C VAL A 92 0.50 -6.10 -8.82
N ALA A 93 1.33 -5.99 -9.87
CA ALA A 93 1.02 -5.20 -11.06
C ALA A 93 -0.31 -5.64 -11.73
N ASP A 94 -0.59 -6.95 -11.78
CA ASP A 94 -1.85 -7.49 -12.34
C ASP A 94 -3.04 -7.36 -11.38
N ALA A 95 -2.79 -7.35 -10.06
CA ALA A 95 -3.82 -7.32 -9.04
C ALA A 95 -4.31 -5.89 -8.75
N ILE A 96 -3.42 -4.93 -8.61
CA ILE A 96 -3.74 -3.56 -8.18
C ILE A 96 -4.80 -2.90 -9.05
N PRO A 97 -4.75 -2.95 -10.41
CA PRO A 97 -5.79 -2.38 -11.25
C PRO A 97 -7.19 -2.96 -11.00
N GLN A 98 -7.27 -4.20 -10.53
CA GLN A 98 -8.53 -4.88 -10.21
C GLN A 98 -8.97 -4.71 -8.75
N MET A 99 -8.07 -4.23 -7.89
CA MET A 99 -8.29 -3.99 -6.46
C MET A 99 -8.53 -2.51 -6.17
N LEU A 100 -8.11 -1.61 -7.06
CA LEU A 100 -8.21 -0.17 -6.87
C LEU A 100 -9.66 0.27 -6.83
N GLU A 101 -10.08 0.79 -5.67
CA GLU A 101 -11.38 1.41 -5.46
C GLU A 101 -11.32 2.92 -5.69
N SER A 102 -10.26 3.56 -5.19
CA SER A 102 -10.01 4.99 -5.38
C SER A 102 -8.53 5.33 -5.19
N ALA A 103 -8.10 6.43 -5.78
CA ALA A 103 -6.83 7.08 -5.50
C ALA A 103 -7.09 8.56 -5.25
N VAL A 104 -6.51 9.10 -4.18
CA VAL A 104 -6.68 10.50 -3.80
C VAL A 104 -5.36 11.09 -3.32
N TRP A 105 -5.18 12.40 -3.47
CA TRP A 105 -4.13 13.11 -2.76
C TRP A 105 -4.42 13.12 -1.26
N LYS A 106 -3.45 12.74 -0.43
CA LYS A 106 -3.65 12.52 1.00
C LYS A 106 -4.15 13.76 1.74
N THR A 107 -3.61 14.94 1.40
CA THR A 107 -3.93 16.19 2.09
C THR A 107 -5.21 16.85 1.56
N SER A 108 -5.38 16.95 0.23
CA SER A 108 -6.55 17.62 -0.34
C SER A 108 -7.77 16.71 -0.47
N GLY A 109 -7.57 15.40 -0.54
CA GLY A 109 -8.61 14.42 -0.85
C GLY A 109 -9.06 14.44 -2.32
N ASP A 110 -8.39 15.22 -3.18
CA ASP A 110 -8.73 15.31 -4.59
C ASP A 110 -8.50 13.97 -5.28
N ALA A 111 -9.49 13.55 -6.07
CA ALA A 111 -9.43 12.29 -6.80
C ALA A 111 -8.32 12.33 -7.87
N ILE A 112 -7.61 11.21 -7.98
CA ILE A 112 -6.62 10.98 -9.02
C ILE A 112 -7.26 10.03 -10.03
N GLU A 113 -7.48 10.53 -11.23
CA GLU A 113 -7.85 9.71 -12.38
C GLU A 113 -6.56 9.29 -13.10
N PHE A 114 -6.26 8.00 -13.09
CA PHE A 114 -5.15 7.45 -13.85
C PHE A 114 -5.56 7.33 -15.32
N ALA A 115 -4.79 7.93 -16.22
CA ALA A 115 -4.90 7.60 -17.64
C ALA A 115 -4.36 6.18 -17.91
N ASP A 116 -4.61 5.67 -19.12
CA ASP A 116 -4.12 4.36 -19.53
C ASP A 116 -2.59 4.28 -19.40
N GLY A 117 -2.11 3.43 -18.48
CA GLY A 117 -0.69 3.22 -18.23
C GLY A 117 -0.12 3.95 -17.01
N ASP A 118 -0.73 5.06 -16.56
CA ASP A 118 -0.19 5.88 -15.44
C ASP A 118 -0.05 5.07 -14.15
N LEU A 119 -1.04 4.22 -13.85
CA LEU A 119 -0.99 3.35 -12.67
C LEU A 119 0.14 2.31 -12.77
N ALA A 120 0.43 1.79 -13.97
CA ALA A 120 1.52 0.86 -14.16
C ALA A 120 2.88 1.56 -13.99
N GLU A 121 3.03 2.76 -14.56
CA GLU A 121 4.23 3.59 -14.39
C GLU A 121 4.45 3.96 -12.92
N LEU A 122 3.38 4.29 -12.19
CA LEU A 122 3.46 4.53 -10.75
C LEU A 122 4.00 3.31 -10.01
N LEU A 123 3.45 2.12 -10.28
CA LEU A 123 3.88 0.87 -9.64
C LEU A 123 5.34 0.53 -9.95
N ASP A 124 5.78 0.76 -11.19
CA ASP A 124 7.18 0.54 -11.60
C ASP A 124 8.15 1.57 -10.99
N SER A 125 7.66 2.75 -10.61
CA SER A 125 8.46 3.80 -9.97
C SER A 125 8.64 3.63 -8.46
N LEU A 126 7.95 2.67 -7.84
CA LEU A 126 7.99 2.46 -6.40
C LEU A 126 9.37 1.98 -5.93
N THR A 127 9.75 2.44 -4.73
CA THR A 127 10.93 1.89 -4.05
C THR A 127 10.70 0.44 -3.65
N ASP A 128 11.78 -0.33 -3.46
CA ASP A 128 11.71 -1.72 -2.97
C ASP A 128 10.89 -1.84 -1.67
N VAL A 129 10.99 -0.85 -0.78
CA VAL A 129 10.23 -0.81 0.48
C VAL A 129 8.73 -0.64 0.23
N GLN A 130 8.35 0.35 -0.57
CA GLN A 130 6.94 0.58 -0.91
C GLN A 130 6.35 -0.60 -1.69
N THR A 131 7.13 -1.22 -2.58
CA THR A 131 6.75 -2.42 -3.32
C THR A 131 6.52 -3.60 -2.37
N MET A 132 7.40 -3.82 -1.39
CA MET A 132 7.21 -4.88 -0.39
C MET A 132 5.99 -4.65 0.49
N ASP A 133 5.76 -3.43 0.96
CA ASP A 133 4.58 -3.11 1.76
C ASP A 133 3.30 -3.34 0.96
N LEU A 134 3.31 -3.01 -0.33
CA LEU A 134 2.20 -3.26 -1.24
C LEU A 134 1.97 -4.75 -1.49
N ILE A 135 3.03 -5.55 -1.65
CA ILE A 135 2.95 -7.02 -1.75
C ILE A 135 2.23 -7.61 -0.52
N VAL A 136 2.64 -7.19 0.68
CA VAL A 136 2.03 -7.66 1.93
C VAL A 136 0.56 -7.26 2.00
N ALA A 137 0.23 -6.01 1.67
CA ALA A 137 -1.15 -5.53 1.67
C ALA A 137 -2.03 -6.31 0.67
N VAL A 138 -1.54 -6.55 -0.54
CA VAL A 138 -2.24 -7.34 -1.56
C VAL A 138 -2.43 -8.78 -1.08
N GLN A 139 -1.43 -9.39 -0.47
CA GLN A 139 -1.53 -10.74 0.07
C GLN A 139 -2.59 -10.83 1.20
N ASP A 140 -2.57 -9.89 2.14
CA ASP A 140 -3.50 -9.84 3.27
C ASP A 140 -4.95 -9.69 2.80
N LEU A 141 -5.19 -8.75 1.87
CA LEU A 141 -6.52 -8.50 1.31
C LEU A 141 -7.08 -9.69 0.54
N ASN A 142 -6.21 -10.48 -0.09
CA ASN A 142 -6.57 -11.62 -0.93
C ASN A 142 -6.47 -12.98 -0.26
N THR A 143 -6.05 -13.03 1.00
CA THR A 143 -6.07 -14.24 1.84
C THR A 143 -7.12 -14.11 2.96
N PRO A 144 -8.40 -13.85 2.65
CA PRO A 144 -9.40 -13.63 3.68
C PRO A 144 -9.73 -14.95 4.39
N THR A 145 -9.84 -14.88 5.71
CA THR A 145 -10.32 -15.98 6.53
C THR A 145 -11.81 -16.20 6.25
N ALA A 146 -12.14 -17.23 5.45
CA ALA A 146 -13.53 -17.54 5.07
C ALA A 146 -14.40 -18.05 6.25
N THR A 147 -13.80 -18.36 7.38
CA THR A 147 -14.45 -18.91 8.57
C THR A 147 -13.80 -18.37 9.83
N VAL A 148 -14.59 -18.09 10.89
CA VAL A 148 -14.02 -17.73 12.20
C VAL A 148 -13.02 -18.82 12.65
N PRO A 149 -11.74 -18.49 12.87
CA PRO A 149 -10.74 -19.47 13.30
C PRO A 149 -11.14 -20.14 14.61
N LYS A 150 -10.87 -21.44 14.76
CA LYS A 150 -11.15 -22.18 16.01
C LYS A 150 -10.52 -21.50 17.23
N ALA A 151 -9.28 -21.02 17.10
CA ALA A 151 -8.59 -20.28 18.16
C ALA A 151 -9.35 -19.04 18.68
N VAL A 152 -10.13 -18.37 17.82
CA VAL A 152 -10.99 -17.25 18.26
C VAL A 152 -12.20 -17.76 19.02
N ARG A 153 -12.74 -18.93 18.63
CA ARG A 153 -13.85 -19.58 19.33
C ARG A 153 -13.42 -20.17 20.68
N ASP A 154 -12.17 -20.57 20.82
CA ASP A 154 -11.64 -21.15 22.06
C ASP A 154 -11.31 -20.07 23.12
N LEU A 155 -11.37 -18.79 22.77
CA LEU A 155 -11.14 -17.63 23.67
C LEU A 155 -12.43 -17.05 24.26
N ILE A 156 -13.61 -17.55 23.87
CA ILE A 156 -14.94 -17.13 24.34
C ILE A 156 -15.73 -18.32 24.86
#